data_AF-A0AA41HFL9-F1
#
_entry.id   AF-A0AA41HFL9-F1
#
_cell.length_a   1.000
_cell.length_b   1.000
_cell.length_c   1.000
_cell.angle_alpha   90.00
_cell.angle_beta   90.00
_cell.angle_gamma   90.00
#
_symmetry.space_group_name_H-M   'P 1'
#
loop_
_entity.id
_entity.type
_entity.pdbx_description
1 polymer ?
#
loop_
_entity_poly.entity_id
_entity_poly.type
_entity_poly.pdbx_seq_one_letter_code
_entity_poly.pdbx_strand_id
1 'polypeptide(L)'
;MMTCLVVLDARPVEPSKAAILSCLSARAVASSVTWRALPTEEINSQDDYLDGFNATYYLVVQGKEIGFAEKGAETAILFDRKIYPVDSARALSGFTTRPTELNPYVAEWGTVTAASGAFVCVSFPFGALGQSGSFQKNRSAYLMPLTGPKNARRLYSAIGKINLSGAPK
;
A
#
# COMPACT_ATOMS: atom_id res chain seq x y z
N MET A 1 44.01 -7.25 12.62
CA MET A 1 42.71 -7.70 13.16
C MET A 1 41.65 -7.22 12.18
N MET A 2 41.18 -8.09 11.28
CA MET A 2 40.28 -7.73 10.19
C MET A 2 38.85 -8.04 10.63
N THR A 3 38.09 -7.00 10.95
CA THR A 3 36.69 -7.12 11.40
C THR A 3 35.82 -7.40 10.18
N CYS A 4 35.41 -8.66 9.99
CA CYS A 4 34.37 -9.01 9.02
C CYS A 4 33.04 -8.37 9.46
N LEU A 5 32.58 -7.36 8.72
CA LEU A 5 31.22 -6.86 8.80
C LEU A 5 30.29 -7.93 8.22
N VAL A 6 29.64 -8.70 9.09
CA VAL A 6 28.51 -9.55 8.69
C VAL A 6 27.36 -8.61 8.36
N VAL A 7 27.16 -8.33 7.07
CA VAL A 7 25.97 -7.63 6.60
C VAL A 7 24.82 -8.62 6.75
N LEU A 8 24.04 -8.51 7.83
CA LEU A 8 22.74 -9.18 7.90
C LEU A 8 21.87 -8.56 6.82
N ASP A 9 21.65 -9.29 5.72
CA ASP A 9 20.63 -8.97 4.74
C ASP A 9 19.27 -8.94 5.44
N ALA A 10 18.80 -7.74 5.77
CA ALA A 10 17.46 -7.52 6.28
C ALA A 10 16.47 -7.88 5.17
N ARG A 11 15.90 -9.09 5.25
CA ARG A 11 14.89 -9.54 4.29
C ARG A 11 13.69 -8.60 4.33
N PRO A 12 13.13 -8.21 3.16
CA PRO A 12 11.91 -7.42 3.11
C PRO A 12 10.78 -8.13 3.87
N VAL A 13 10.11 -7.41 4.76
CA VAL A 13 8.97 -7.93 5.52
C VAL A 13 7.77 -8.09 4.58
N GLU A 14 7.42 -9.33 4.25
CA GLU A 14 6.30 -9.63 3.37
C GLU A 14 4.97 -9.66 4.15
N PRO A 15 3.89 -9.04 3.63
CA PRO A 15 2.56 -9.11 4.25
C PRO A 15 2.01 -10.54 4.34
N SER A 16 1.43 -10.90 5.49
CA SER A 16 0.65 -12.14 5.62
C SER A 16 -0.64 -12.11 4.80
N LYS A 17 -1.20 -13.28 4.45
CA LYS A 17 -2.49 -13.39 3.76
C LYS A 17 -3.62 -12.62 4.47
N ALA A 18 -3.66 -12.65 5.79
CA ALA A 18 -4.65 -11.91 6.57
C ALA A 18 -4.47 -10.39 6.42
N ALA A 19 -3.24 -9.89 6.44
CA ALA A 19 -2.94 -8.48 6.19
C ALA A 19 -3.35 -8.04 4.77
N ILE A 20 -3.07 -8.88 3.76
CA ILE A 20 -3.43 -8.62 2.36
C ILE A 20 -4.95 -8.52 2.20
N LEU A 21 -5.70 -9.50 2.71
CA LEU A 21 -7.16 -9.50 2.65
C LEU A 21 -7.79 -8.35 3.44
N SER A 22 -7.21 -8.00 4.59
CA SER A 22 -7.61 -6.81 5.33
C SER A 22 -7.37 -5.53 4.57
N CYS A 23 -6.24 -5.41 3.88
CA CYS A 23 -5.96 -4.24 3.08
C CYS A 23 -6.91 -4.14 1.88
N LEU A 24 -7.09 -5.22 1.11
CA LEU A 24 -8.03 -5.28 -0.01
C LEU A 24 -9.43 -4.83 0.42
N SER A 25 -9.88 -5.25 1.61
CA SER A 25 -11.22 -4.94 2.15
C SER A 25 -11.33 -3.65 2.95
N ALA A 26 -10.24 -2.91 3.12
CA ALA A 26 -10.17 -1.72 3.96
C ALA A 26 -10.77 -1.94 5.37
N ARG A 27 -10.58 -3.14 5.94
CA ARG A 27 -11.09 -3.49 7.28
C ARG A 27 -10.36 -4.69 7.87
N ALA A 28 -10.51 -4.91 9.17
CA ALA A 28 -10.03 -6.13 9.81
C ALA A 28 -10.87 -7.35 9.34
N VAL A 29 -10.21 -8.41 8.84
CA VAL A 29 -10.89 -9.66 8.41
C VAL A 29 -10.64 -10.82 9.37
N ALA A 30 -9.79 -10.63 10.38
CA ALA A 30 -9.49 -11.58 11.43
C ALA A 30 -9.25 -10.82 12.75
N SER A 31 -9.54 -11.45 13.88
CA SER A 31 -9.38 -10.84 15.22
C SER A 31 -7.92 -10.49 15.56
N SER A 32 -6.96 -11.16 14.93
CA SER A 32 -5.53 -10.90 15.06
C SER A 32 -5.01 -9.76 14.17
N VAL A 33 -5.89 -9.13 13.39
CA VAL A 33 -5.54 -8.04 12.47
C VAL A 33 -6.28 -6.78 12.86
N THR A 34 -5.56 -5.67 12.92
CA THR A 34 -6.17 -4.34 13.07
C THR A 34 -6.06 -3.60 11.74
N TRP A 35 -7.15 -2.97 11.31
CA TRP A 35 -7.15 -1.99 10.24
C TRP A 35 -7.58 -0.63 10.81
N ARG A 36 -6.88 0.45 10.44
CA ARG A 36 -7.23 1.81 10.82
C ARG A 36 -7.14 2.72 9.61
N ALA A 37 -8.19 3.49 9.36
CA ALA A 37 -8.16 4.55 8.36
C ALA A 37 -7.08 5.58 8.72
N LEU A 38 -6.40 6.11 7.71
CA LEU A 38 -5.58 7.30 7.88
C LEU A 38 -6.49 8.54 7.79
N PRO A 39 -6.18 9.61 8.56
CA PRO A 39 -6.92 10.86 8.50
C PRO A 39 -6.74 11.49 7.11
N THR A 40 -7.84 11.63 6.36
CA THR A 40 -7.83 12.24 5.01
C THR A 40 -8.40 13.66 5.02
N GLU A 41 -8.49 14.29 6.18
CA GLU A 41 -9.04 15.65 6.35
C GLU A 41 -8.10 16.73 5.81
N GLU A 42 -6.79 16.50 5.91
CA GLU A 42 -5.75 17.39 5.40
C GLU A 42 -4.94 16.70 4.31
N ILE A 43 -5.33 16.94 3.06
CA ILE A 43 -4.63 16.45 1.88
C ILE A 43 -3.72 17.57 1.35
N ASN A 44 -2.44 17.25 1.23
CA ASN A 44 -1.42 18.16 0.72
C ASN A 44 -1.07 17.82 -0.72
N SER A 45 -0.53 18.81 -1.43
CA SER A 45 0.10 18.63 -2.73
C SER A 45 1.38 19.47 -2.82
N GLN A 46 2.35 19.01 -3.59
CA GLN A 46 3.61 19.69 -3.81
C GLN A 46 4.20 19.34 -5.18
N ASP A 47 4.41 20.35 -6.00
CA ASP A 47 5.14 20.24 -7.26
C ASP A 47 6.64 20.01 -7.02
N ASP A 48 7.31 19.35 -7.96
CA ASP A 48 8.76 19.08 -7.94
C ASP A 48 9.25 18.47 -6.62
N TYR A 49 8.46 17.56 -6.04
CA TYR A 49 8.68 17.00 -4.71
C TYR A 49 10.00 16.22 -4.58
N LEU A 50 10.21 15.17 -5.39
CA LEU A 50 11.43 14.35 -5.36
C LEU A 50 11.62 13.61 -6.69
N ASP A 51 12.85 13.54 -7.20
CA ASP A 51 13.22 12.81 -8.44
C ASP A 51 12.40 13.22 -9.68
N GLY A 52 11.89 14.45 -9.68
CA GLY A 52 11.00 15.01 -10.72
C GLY A 52 9.57 14.51 -10.66
N PHE A 53 9.15 13.87 -9.55
CA PHE A 53 7.76 13.57 -9.27
C PHE A 53 7.08 14.76 -8.56
N ASN A 54 5.82 15.01 -8.92
CA ASN A 54 4.91 15.84 -8.15
C ASN A 54 4.18 14.97 -7.13
N ALA A 55 4.12 15.39 -5.87
CA ALA A 55 3.30 14.73 -4.87
C ALA A 55 1.88 15.33 -4.93
N THR A 56 1.00 14.74 -5.73
CA THR A 56 -0.36 15.30 -5.99
C THR A 56 -1.38 14.96 -4.91
N TYR A 57 -1.09 13.97 -4.07
CA TYR A 57 -1.90 13.64 -2.90
C TYR A 57 -0.99 13.09 -1.80
N TYR A 58 -0.87 13.76 -0.66
CA TYR A 58 -0.24 13.14 0.51
C TYR A 58 -0.79 13.64 1.84
N LEU A 59 -0.70 12.75 2.82
CA LEU A 59 -1.09 12.95 4.21
C LEU A 59 0.18 13.01 5.06
N VAL A 60 0.17 13.84 6.10
CA VAL A 60 1.23 13.87 7.10
C VAL A 60 0.73 13.16 8.36
N VAL A 61 1.17 11.92 8.55
CA VAL A 61 0.74 11.08 9.68
C VAL A 61 1.93 10.83 10.58
N GLN A 62 1.88 11.35 11.82
CA GLN A 62 2.98 11.20 12.80
C GLN A 62 4.34 11.66 12.23
N GLY A 63 4.36 12.77 11.49
CA GLY A 63 5.57 13.31 10.86
C GLY A 63 6.10 12.50 9.68
N LYS A 64 5.35 11.51 9.19
CA LYS A 64 5.66 10.78 7.96
C LYS A 64 4.67 11.16 6.88
N GLU A 65 5.20 11.51 5.71
CA GLU A 65 4.39 11.73 4.53
C GLU A 65 4.02 10.38 3.90
N ILE A 66 2.74 10.20 3.61
CA ILE A 66 2.17 8.99 3.03
C ILE A 66 1.24 9.43 1.90
N GLY A 67 1.46 8.96 0.69
CA GLY A 67 0.65 9.46 -0.42
C GLY A 67 0.96 8.85 -1.77
N PHE A 68 0.65 9.62 -2.78
CA PHE A 68 0.74 9.32 -4.19
C PHE A 68 1.52 10.43 -4.88
N ALA A 69 2.34 10.04 -5.85
CA ALA A 69 3.12 10.95 -6.65
C ALA A 69 3.10 10.53 -8.12
N GLU A 70 3.24 11.50 -9.01
CA GLU A 70 3.21 11.29 -10.46
C GLU A 70 4.32 12.04 -11.18
N LYS A 71 4.78 11.47 -12.30
CA LYS A 71 5.77 12.03 -13.21
C LYS A 71 5.41 11.64 -14.64
N GLY A 72 4.70 12.52 -15.34
CA GLY A 72 4.12 12.17 -16.64
C GLY A 72 3.17 10.98 -16.50
N ALA A 73 3.47 9.86 -17.16
CA ALA A 73 2.68 8.62 -17.06
C ALA A 73 3.13 7.70 -15.91
N GLU A 74 4.26 7.99 -15.26
CA GLU A 74 4.74 7.21 -14.13
C GLU A 74 4.00 7.60 -12.85
N THR A 75 3.58 6.60 -12.07
CA THR A 75 2.91 6.81 -10.78
C THR A 75 3.65 6.06 -9.68
N ALA A 76 3.56 6.57 -8.45
CA ALA A 76 4.28 6.04 -7.32
C ALA A 76 3.52 6.19 -6.01
N ILE A 77 3.81 5.29 -5.07
CA ILE A 77 3.47 5.51 -3.66
C ILE A 77 4.59 6.31 -3.03
N LEU A 78 4.22 7.38 -2.35
CA LEU A 78 5.09 8.20 -1.53
C LEU A 78 5.03 7.71 -0.09
N PHE A 79 6.18 7.43 0.51
CA PHE A 79 6.24 7.06 1.91
C PHE A 79 7.55 7.51 2.56
N ASP A 80 7.46 8.30 3.63
CA ASP A 80 8.58 8.70 4.48
C ASP A 80 9.72 9.36 3.66
N ARG A 81 9.31 10.33 2.82
CA ARG A 81 10.16 11.09 1.89
C ARG A 81 10.92 10.24 0.88
N LYS A 82 10.26 9.23 0.34
CA LYS A 82 10.78 8.37 -0.71
C LYS A 82 9.67 7.96 -1.68
N ILE A 83 10.05 7.88 -2.95
CA ILE A 83 9.19 7.47 -4.06
C ILE A 83 9.34 5.95 -4.27
N TYR A 84 8.21 5.26 -4.35
CA TYR A 84 8.13 3.84 -4.68
C TYR A 84 7.27 3.66 -5.93
N PRO A 85 7.90 3.56 -7.13
CA PRO A 85 7.17 3.43 -8.39
C PRO A 85 6.24 2.22 -8.38
N VAL A 86 4.99 2.40 -8.80
CA VAL A 86 4.00 1.31 -8.77
C VAL A 86 4.37 0.16 -9.71
N ASP A 87 5.05 0.46 -10.82
CA ASP A 87 5.57 -0.51 -11.79
C ASP A 87 6.64 -1.44 -11.18
N SER A 88 7.30 -0.99 -10.12
CA SER A 88 8.27 -1.79 -9.35
C SER A 88 7.63 -2.59 -8.22
N ALA A 89 6.32 -2.46 -8.00
CA ALA A 89 5.62 -3.16 -6.93
C ALA A 89 5.67 -4.68 -7.15
N ARG A 90 6.13 -5.40 -6.13
CA ARG A 90 6.18 -6.86 -6.17
C ARG A 90 4.78 -7.43 -5.96
N ALA A 91 4.26 -8.10 -6.98
CA ALA A 91 3.02 -8.87 -6.86
C ALA A 91 3.18 -9.95 -5.78
N LEU A 92 2.22 -10.01 -4.86
CA LEU A 92 2.18 -11.03 -3.82
C LEU A 92 1.70 -12.36 -4.40
N SER A 93 2.29 -13.47 -3.95
CA SER A 93 1.94 -14.80 -4.44
C SER A 93 0.45 -15.10 -4.23
N GLY A 94 -0.23 -15.56 -5.29
CA GLY A 94 -1.69 -15.74 -5.32
C GLY A 94 -2.48 -14.50 -5.73
N PHE A 95 -1.81 -13.37 -6.03
CA PHE A 95 -2.40 -12.09 -6.44
C PHE A 95 -1.65 -11.51 -7.65
N THR A 96 -1.55 -12.29 -8.74
CA THR A 96 -0.54 -12.12 -9.81
C THR A 96 -0.87 -11.07 -10.89
N THR A 97 -2.00 -10.39 -10.80
CA THR A 97 -2.38 -9.36 -11.79
C THR A 97 -1.90 -7.99 -11.32
N ARG A 98 -1.43 -7.15 -12.25
CA ARG A 98 -1.05 -5.75 -11.97
C ARG A 98 -2.29 -4.94 -11.57
N PRO A 99 -2.27 -4.19 -10.46
CA PRO A 99 -3.37 -3.33 -10.07
C PRO A 99 -3.79 -2.39 -11.19
N THR A 100 -5.08 -2.03 -11.21
CA THR A 100 -5.58 -0.99 -12.11
C THR A 100 -4.99 0.38 -11.76
N GLU A 101 -5.25 1.37 -12.60
CA GLU A 101 -4.85 2.74 -12.33
C GLU A 101 -5.40 3.22 -10.97
N LEU A 102 -4.52 3.75 -10.14
CA LEU A 102 -4.83 4.24 -8.80
C LEU A 102 -5.28 5.70 -8.91
N ASN A 103 -6.53 5.98 -8.60
CA ASN A 103 -6.98 7.34 -8.28
C ASN A 103 -6.86 7.54 -6.76
N PRO A 104 -5.96 8.43 -6.28
CA PRO A 104 -5.67 8.57 -4.85
C PRO A 104 -6.84 9.17 -4.05
N TYR A 105 -7.75 9.90 -4.69
CA TYR A 105 -8.89 10.57 -4.03
C TYR A 105 -10.07 9.64 -3.75
N VAL A 106 -10.16 8.51 -4.44
CA VAL A 106 -11.20 7.47 -4.23
C VAL A 106 -10.66 6.21 -3.55
N ALA A 107 -9.36 6.21 -3.26
CA ALA A 107 -8.71 5.12 -2.53
C ALA A 107 -8.92 5.28 -1.02
N GLU A 108 -9.04 4.14 -0.35
CA GLU A 108 -9.05 4.05 1.10
C GLU A 108 -7.61 3.90 1.60
N TRP A 109 -7.12 4.94 2.25
CA TRP A 109 -5.80 4.98 2.87
C TRP A 109 -5.90 4.53 4.33
N GLY A 110 -5.03 3.61 4.72
CA GLY A 110 -5.08 3.01 6.04
C GLY A 110 -3.77 2.41 6.48
N THR A 111 -3.79 1.86 7.69
CA THR A 111 -2.75 0.98 8.21
C THR A 111 -3.33 -0.38 8.54
N VAL A 112 -2.56 -1.42 8.24
CA VAL A 112 -2.86 -2.80 8.63
C VAL A 112 -1.76 -3.31 9.53
N THR A 113 -2.13 -3.77 10.71
CA THR A 113 -1.22 -4.42 11.66
C THR A 113 -1.62 -5.88 11.82
N ALA A 114 -0.68 -6.78 11.57
CA ALA A 114 -0.82 -8.23 11.73
C ALA A 114 0.45 -8.81 12.36
N ALA A 115 0.46 -10.13 12.63
CA ALA A 115 1.63 -10.82 13.17
C ALA A 115 2.89 -10.69 12.27
N SER A 116 2.70 -10.53 10.96
CA SER A 116 3.79 -10.30 10.00
C SER A 116 4.37 -8.89 10.04
N GLY A 117 3.73 -7.94 10.74
CA GLY A 117 4.16 -6.55 10.83
C GLY A 117 3.04 -5.55 10.56
N ALA A 118 3.43 -4.27 10.48
CA ALA A 118 2.53 -3.16 10.21
C ALA A 118 2.84 -2.54 8.84
N PHE A 119 1.79 -2.19 8.10
CA PHE A 119 1.89 -1.74 6.72
C PHE A 119 1.00 -0.53 6.49
N VAL A 120 1.45 0.43 5.67
CA VAL A 120 0.52 1.32 4.96
C VAL A 120 -0.25 0.46 3.98
N CYS A 121 -1.55 0.69 3.92
CA CYS A 121 -2.48 0.06 3.01
C CYS A 121 -3.13 1.13 2.14
N VAL A 122 -3.10 0.93 0.83
CA VAL A 122 -3.87 1.71 -0.14
C VAL A 122 -4.82 0.76 -0.84
N SER A 123 -6.11 0.90 -0.59
CA SER A 123 -7.14 0.00 -1.11
C SER A 123 -8.04 0.74 -2.08
N PHE A 124 -8.30 0.18 -3.25
CA PHE A 124 -9.06 0.89 -4.28
C PHE A 124 -9.83 -0.05 -5.20
N PRO A 125 -10.91 0.44 -5.84
CA PRO A 125 -11.68 -0.35 -6.80
C PRO A 125 -10.80 -0.94 -7.91
N PHE A 126 -11.12 -2.15 -8.35
CA PHE A 126 -10.57 -2.69 -9.58
C PHE A 126 -11.33 -2.12 -10.80
N GLY A 127 -10.60 -1.48 -11.71
CA GLY A 127 -11.15 -0.96 -12.96
C GLY A 127 -11.63 0.49 -12.89
N ALA A 128 -12.14 1.00 -14.01
CA ALA A 128 -12.71 2.33 -14.10
C ALA A 128 -14.06 2.40 -13.35
N LEU A 129 -14.35 3.57 -12.77
CA LEU A 129 -15.66 3.89 -12.20
C LEU A 129 -16.77 3.55 -13.20
N GLY A 130 -17.76 2.75 -12.78
CA GLY A 130 -18.93 2.40 -13.60
C GLY A 130 -19.01 0.96 -14.13
N GLN A 131 -18.01 0.10 -13.86
CA GLN A 131 -18.17 -1.34 -14.16
C GLN A 131 -19.14 -1.99 -13.16
N SER A 132 -20.26 -2.53 -13.67
CA SER A 132 -21.30 -3.20 -12.89
C SER A 132 -21.06 -4.71 -12.78
N GLY A 133 -21.69 -5.36 -11.79
CA GLY A 133 -21.65 -6.83 -11.64
C GLY A 133 -20.50 -7.36 -10.77
N SER A 134 -19.91 -8.50 -11.16
CA SER A 134 -18.91 -9.23 -10.36
C SER A 134 -17.57 -8.49 -10.20
N PHE A 135 -17.32 -7.45 -11.01
CA PHE A 135 -16.12 -6.61 -10.97
C PHE A 135 -16.10 -5.66 -9.76
N GLN A 136 -17.25 -5.26 -9.21
CA GLN A 136 -17.32 -4.44 -7.99
C GLN A 136 -16.73 -5.16 -6.76
N LYS A 137 -16.64 -6.49 -6.81
CA LYS A 137 -16.06 -7.30 -5.73
C LYS A 137 -14.55 -7.44 -5.86
N ASN A 138 -13.97 -7.07 -7.01
CA ASN A 138 -12.53 -7.06 -7.19
C ASN A 138 -11.98 -5.76 -6.62
N ARG A 139 -10.93 -5.88 -5.83
CA ARG A 139 -10.23 -4.75 -5.24
C ARG A 139 -8.75 -4.88 -5.52
N SER A 140 -8.12 -3.74 -5.67
CA SER A 140 -6.69 -3.58 -5.82
C SER A 140 -6.13 -3.05 -4.51
N ALA A 141 -4.90 -3.45 -4.18
CA ALA A 141 -4.22 -2.98 -3.00
C ALA A 141 -2.73 -2.79 -3.22
N TYR A 142 -2.19 -1.76 -2.60
CA TYR A 142 -0.76 -1.61 -2.35
C TYR A 142 -0.46 -1.72 -0.85
N LEU A 143 0.62 -2.41 -0.51
CA LEU A 143 1.10 -2.52 0.87
C LEU A 143 2.57 -2.11 0.97
N MET A 144 2.88 -1.26 1.94
CA MET A 144 4.25 -0.80 2.23
C MET A 144 4.58 -1.04 3.69
N PRO A 145 5.65 -1.79 4.04
CA PRO A 145 6.05 -1.96 5.43
C PRO A 145 6.34 -0.62 6.12
N LEU A 146 5.75 -0.42 7.30
CA LEU A 146 5.98 0.78 8.14
C LEU A 146 7.34 0.74 8.84
N THR A 147 7.88 -0.46 9.04
CA THR A 147 9.15 -0.73 9.73
C THR A 147 10.18 -1.35 8.79
N GLY A 148 11.45 -1.32 9.20
CA GLY A 148 12.58 -1.82 8.42
C GLY A 148 13.41 -0.70 7.74
N PRO A 149 14.62 -1.05 7.26
CA PRO A 149 15.53 -0.07 6.65
C PRO A 149 14.92 0.55 5.40
N LYS A 150 15.00 1.88 5.24
CA LYS A 150 14.43 2.62 4.08
C LYS A 150 14.87 2.05 2.72
N ASN A 151 16.07 1.50 2.64
CA ASN A 151 16.64 0.95 1.40
C ASN A 151 16.24 -0.52 1.14
N ALA A 152 15.72 -1.22 2.14
CA ALA A 152 15.24 -2.60 2.01
C ALA A 152 13.71 -2.69 1.91
N ARG A 153 12.99 -1.57 2.12
CA ARG A 153 11.53 -1.50 1.96
C ARG A 153 11.15 -1.76 0.52
N ARG A 154 10.06 -2.52 0.35
CA ARG A 154 9.53 -2.90 -0.94
C ARG A 154 8.03 -2.62 -0.96
N LEU A 155 7.57 -2.04 -2.05
CA LEU A 155 6.15 -1.90 -2.34
C LEU A 155 5.62 -3.26 -2.82
N TYR A 156 4.50 -3.69 -2.24
CA TYR A 156 3.80 -4.90 -2.64
C TYR A 156 2.46 -4.55 -3.26
N SER A 157 2.01 -5.38 -4.20
CA SER A 157 0.72 -5.24 -4.86
C SER A 157 -0.10 -6.52 -4.74
N ALA A 158 -1.42 -6.36 -4.68
CA ALA A 158 -2.38 -7.46 -4.68
C ALA A 158 -3.69 -7.06 -5.38
N ILE A 159 -4.33 -8.02 -6.05
CA ILE A 159 -5.71 -7.91 -6.53
C ILE A 159 -6.49 -9.12 -6.08
N GLY A 160 -7.63 -8.92 -5.41
CA GLY A 160 -8.43 -10.03 -4.93
C GLY A 160 -9.93 -9.75 -4.95
N LYS A 161 -10.71 -10.83 -4.98
CA LYS A 161 -12.15 -10.81 -4.75
C LYS A 161 -12.43 -10.72 -3.26
N ILE A 162 -13.23 -9.74 -2.88
CA ILE A 162 -13.71 -9.62 -1.50
C ILE A 162 -15.07 -10.27 -1.42
N ASN A 163 -15.07 -11.55 -1.03
CA ASN A 163 -16.29 -12.19 -0.57
C ASN A 163 -16.50 -11.76 0.87
N LEU A 164 -17.28 -10.69 1.07
CA LEU A 164 -17.63 -10.18 2.41
C LEU A 164 -18.54 -11.16 3.21
N SER A 165 -18.85 -12.35 2.68
CA SER A 165 -19.77 -13.34 3.25
C SER A 165 -19.23 -14.13 4.46
N GLY A 166 -18.20 -13.62 5.14
CA GLY A 166 -17.54 -14.31 6.25
C GLY A 166 -17.01 -13.37 7.33
N ALA A 167 -17.64 -12.21 7.54
CA ALA A 167 -17.40 -11.49 8.78
C ALA A 167 -17.93 -12.37 9.94
N PRO A 168 -17.10 -12.70 10.95
CA PRO A 168 -17.63 -13.34 12.15
C PRO A 168 -18.70 -12.42 12.76
N LYS A 169 -19.89 -12.97 13.00
CA LYS A 169 -20.90 -12.35 13.86
C LYS A 169 -20.41 -12.30 15.30
#